data_AF-A0A7K4HR32-F1
#
_entry.id   AF-A0A7K4HR32-F1
#
_cell.length_a   1.000
_cell.length_b   1.000
_cell.length_c   1.000
_cell.angle_alpha   90.00
_cell.angle_beta   90.00
_cell.angle_gamma   90.00
#
_symmetry.space_group_name_H-M   'P 1'
#
loop_
_entity.id
_entity.type
_entity.pdbx_description
1 polymer ?
#
loop_
_entity_poly.entity_id
_entity_poly.type
_entity_poly.pdbx_seq_one_letter_code
_entity_poly.pdbx_strand_id
1 'polypeptide(L)'
;MTERKPEDIMADHLLKGEKMLAKECKVCGSPLFEIKGETLCVVCAEQGRGEKRAPPEAPAPELPLLPAAPVGEAGAGIEAAIVSLCARVAEEGDERRCLTLMEAVRAGAEALRLLRQP
;
A
#
# COMPACT_ATOMS: atom_id res chain seq x y z
N MET A 1 -4.65 18.86 -12.66
CA MET A 1 -3.24 18.48 -12.45
C MET A 1 -2.99 17.29 -13.37
N THR A 2 -1.99 17.37 -14.25
CA THR A 2 -1.81 16.37 -15.31
C THR A 2 -1.13 15.14 -14.72
N GLU A 3 -1.87 14.04 -14.58
CA GLU A 3 -1.32 12.74 -14.20
C GLU A 3 -0.34 12.30 -15.30
N ARG A 4 0.97 12.27 -14.99
CA ARG A 4 1.98 11.74 -15.92
C ARG A 4 1.83 10.22 -16.00
N LYS A 5 1.93 9.66 -17.20
CA LYS A 5 1.81 8.21 -17.37
C LYS A 5 2.97 7.49 -16.67
N PRO A 6 2.74 6.31 -16.08
CA PRO A 6 3.80 5.49 -15.49
C PRO A 6 4.96 5.23 -16.44
N GLU A 7 4.66 5.05 -17.73
CA GLU A 7 5.63 4.81 -18.81
C GLU A 7 6.61 5.98 -18.96
N ASP A 8 6.10 7.21 -18.97
CA ASP A 8 6.89 8.43 -19.11
C ASP A 8 7.78 8.67 -17.87
N ILE A 9 7.25 8.37 -16.67
CA ILE A 9 8.01 8.41 -15.41
C ILE A 9 9.17 7.42 -15.46
N MET A 10 8.90 6.16 -15.80
CA MET A 10 9.95 5.15 -15.88
C MET A 10 11.01 5.49 -16.95
N ALA A 11 10.60 6.03 -18.10
CA ALA A 11 11.53 6.43 -19.16
C ALA A 11 12.49 7.52 -18.70
N ASP A 12 11.99 8.56 -18.01
CA ASP A 12 12.84 9.63 -17.45
C ASP A 12 13.91 9.10 -16.48
N HIS A 13 13.55 8.10 -15.66
CA HIS A 13 14.44 7.50 -14.70
C HIS A 13 15.50 6.60 -15.35
N LEU A 14 15.14 5.85 -16.40
CA LEU A 14 16.10 5.12 -17.23
C LEU A 14 17.08 6.06 -17.95
N LEU A 15 16.60 7.20 -18.46
CA LEU A 15 17.45 8.22 -19.10
C LEU A 15 18.44 8.87 -18.13
N LYS A 16 18.10 8.93 -16.83
CA LYS A 16 19.02 9.37 -15.76
C LYS A 16 20.06 8.31 -15.37
N GLY A 17 19.98 7.11 -15.94
CA GLY A 17 20.89 6.00 -15.66
C GLY A 17 20.50 5.19 -14.43
N GLU A 18 19.26 5.29 -13.97
CA GLU A 18 18.77 4.49 -12.85
C GLU A 18 18.44 3.06 -13.29
N LYS A 19 18.63 2.10 -12.39
CA LYS A 19 18.52 0.68 -12.74
C LYS A 19 17.12 0.16 -12.40
N MET A 20 16.41 -0.33 -13.41
CA MET A 20 15.15 -1.05 -13.22
C MET A 20 15.42 -2.45 -12.67
N LEU A 21 14.71 -2.83 -11.62
CA LEU A 21 14.76 -4.14 -10.98
C LEU A 21 13.61 -5.02 -11.47
N ALA A 22 13.80 -6.34 -11.42
CA ALA A 22 12.74 -7.32 -11.71
C ALA A 22 11.69 -7.44 -10.59
N LYS A 23 11.84 -6.69 -9.49
CA LYS A 23 10.88 -6.63 -8.39
C LYS A 23 9.80 -5.60 -8.72
N GLU A 24 8.54 -5.92 -8.45
CA GLU A 24 7.40 -5.03 -8.71
C GLU A 24 6.91 -4.35 -7.42
N CYS A 25 6.37 -3.14 -7.56
CA CYS A 25 5.75 -2.42 -6.46
C CYS A 25 4.39 -3.02 -6.12
N LYS A 26 4.18 -3.39 -4.85
CA LYS A 26 2.90 -3.94 -4.37
C LYS A 26 1.72 -2.95 -4.39
N VAL A 27 1.99 -1.66 -4.57
CA VAL A 27 0.97 -0.59 -4.55
C VAL A 27 0.42 -0.31 -5.95
N CYS A 28 1.30 -0.24 -6.96
CA CYS A 28 0.91 0.13 -8.33
C CYS A 28 1.26 -0.92 -9.40
N GLY A 29 1.93 -2.02 -9.04
CA GLY A 29 2.37 -3.06 -9.96
C GLY A 29 3.55 -2.69 -10.86
N SER A 30 4.09 -1.47 -10.77
CA SER A 30 5.22 -1.03 -11.61
C SER A 30 6.56 -1.59 -11.09
N PRO A 31 7.54 -1.87 -11.97
CA PRO A 31 8.89 -2.28 -11.56
C PRO A 31 9.54 -1.28 -10.60
N LEU A 32 10.30 -1.79 -9.63
CA LEU A 32 11.09 -0.99 -8.69
C LEU A 32 12.36 -0.49 -9.38
N PHE A 33 12.84 0.68 -8.95
CA PHE A 33 14.06 1.29 -9.46
C PHE A 33 15.10 1.40 -8.34
N GLU A 34 16.35 1.20 -8.69
CA GLU A 34 17.51 1.42 -7.82
C GLU A 34 18.14 2.77 -8.18
N ILE A 35 17.99 3.74 -7.28
CA ILE A 35 18.48 5.10 -7.41
C ILE A 35 19.56 5.30 -6.35
N LYS A 36 20.82 5.42 -6.76
CA LYS A 36 21.97 5.63 -5.85
C LYS A 36 22.04 4.59 -4.70
N GLY A 37 21.64 3.34 -4.97
CA GLY A 37 21.63 2.25 -3.99
C GLY A 37 20.36 2.12 -3.16
N GLU A 38 19.38 3.01 -3.34
CA GLU A 38 18.06 2.93 -2.70
C GLU A 38 17.04 2.36 -3.68
N THR A 39 16.28 1.34 -3.26
CA THR A 39 15.22 0.73 -4.07
C THR A 39 13.88 1.40 -3.78
N LEU A 40 13.25 2.01 -4.79
CA LEU A 40 11.96 2.68 -4.64
C LEU A 40 11.08 2.63 -5.89
N CYS A 41 9.78 2.84 -5.72
CA CYS A 41 8.84 2.95 -6.83
C CYS A 41 8.72 4.41 -7.28
N VAL A 42 9.28 4.72 -8.44
CA VAL A 42 9.26 6.07 -9.03
C VAL A 42 7.84 6.54 -9.36
N VAL A 43 6.96 5.61 -9.75
CA VAL A 43 5.56 5.88 -10.09
C VAL A 43 4.73 6.26 -8.85
N CYS A 44 4.95 5.60 -7.71
CA CYS A 44 4.28 5.95 -6.45
C CYS A 44 4.85 7.23 -5.83
N ALA A 45 6.16 7.45 -5.96
CA ALA A 45 6.83 8.65 -5.48
C ALA A 45 6.31 9.91 -6.20
N GLU A 46 6.16 9.86 -7.53
CA GLU A 46 5.65 10.97 -8.33
C GLU A 46 4.17 11.26 -8.07
N GLN A 47 3.36 10.22 -7.82
CA GLN A 47 1.92 10.35 -7.57
C GLN A 47 1.56 10.74 -6.12
N GLY A 48 2.56 11.08 -5.30
CA GLY A 48 2.36 11.42 -3.88
C GLY A 48 1.80 10.27 -3.04
N ARG A 49 1.86 9.03 -3.54
CA ARG A 49 1.51 7.80 -2.79
C ARG A 49 2.73 7.18 -2.11
N GLY A 50 3.79 7.99 -1.90
CA GLY A 50 5.07 7.56 -1.38
C GLY A 50 5.06 7.41 0.14
N GLU A 51 4.73 6.21 0.62
CA GLU A 51 5.06 5.81 1.99
C GLU A 51 6.59 5.64 2.09
N LYS A 52 7.21 6.36 3.02
CA LYS A 52 8.67 6.38 3.21
C LYS A 52 9.16 5.05 3.80
N ARG A 53 10.20 4.50 3.15
CA ARG A 53 11.21 3.51 3.59
C ARG A 53 10.85 2.02 3.60
N ALA A 54 11.59 1.28 2.79
CA ALA A 54 12.30 0.08 3.25
C ALA A 54 13.75 0.10 2.74
N PRO A 55 14.76 0.17 3.62
CA PRO A 55 16.16 -0.17 3.31
C PRO A 55 16.31 -1.68 2.99
N PRO A 56 17.49 -2.12 2.52
CA PRO A 56 17.68 -3.40 1.85
C PRO A 56 17.52 -4.59 2.80
N GLU A 57 17.00 -5.67 2.23
CA GLU A 57 16.82 -6.98 2.83
C GLU A 57 18.17 -7.66 3.09
N ALA A 58 18.45 -7.98 4.35
CA ALA A 58 19.37 -9.03 4.78
C ALA A 58 18.97 -9.52 6.18
N PRO A 59 19.22 -10.80 6.47
CA PRO A 59 18.32 -11.93 6.22
C PRO A 59 17.15 -12.00 7.21
N ALA A 60 16.14 -12.79 6.84
CA ALA A 60 14.89 -13.00 7.58
C ALA A 60 15.05 -13.06 9.12
N PRO A 61 14.33 -12.24 9.89
CA PRO A 61 13.95 -12.65 11.22
C PRO A 61 12.98 -13.82 11.05
N GLU A 62 13.31 -14.97 11.63
CA GLU A 62 12.32 -16.01 11.88
C GLU A 62 11.10 -15.33 12.51
N LEU A 63 10.01 -15.26 11.75
CA LEU A 63 8.72 -14.90 12.29
C LEU A 63 8.47 -15.88 13.44
N PRO A 64 8.28 -15.41 14.69
CA PRO A 64 7.48 -16.19 15.60
C PRO A 64 6.16 -16.38 14.86
N LEU A 65 5.84 -17.63 14.53
CA LEU A 65 4.51 -18.02 14.10
C LEU A 65 3.55 -17.41 15.12
N LEU A 66 2.92 -16.29 14.75
CA LEU A 66 1.90 -15.69 15.58
C LEU A 66 0.85 -16.77 15.80
N PRO A 67 0.52 -17.13 17.05
CA PRO A 67 -0.58 -18.05 17.29
C PRO A 67 -1.80 -17.47 16.60
N ALA A 68 -2.58 -18.32 15.93
CA ALA A 68 -3.83 -17.93 15.30
C ALA A 68 -4.65 -17.16 16.33
N ALA A 69 -4.74 -15.84 16.12
CA ALA A 69 -5.38 -14.94 17.05
C ALA A 69 -6.83 -15.43 17.26
N PRO A 70 -7.32 -15.64 18.49
CA PRO A 70 -8.72 -15.94 18.74
C PRO A 70 -9.65 -15.04 17.93
N VAL A 71 -10.81 -15.56 17.53
CA VAL A 71 -11.81 -14.91 16.68
C VAL A 71 -12.19 -13.48 17.16
N GLY A 72 -11.99 -13.18 18.45
CA GLY A 72 -12.15 -11.84 19.01
C GLY A 72 -11.08 -10.81 18.59
N GLU A 73 -9.83 -11.22 18.38
CA GLU A 73 -8.74 -10.34 17.92
C GLU A 73 -8.86 -10.00 16.43
N ALA A 74 -9.38 -10.93 15.62
CA ALA A 74 -9.67 -10.66 14.21
C ALA A 74 -10.76 -9.56 14.07
N GLY A 75 -11.81 -9.62 14.89
CA GLY A 75 -12.83 -8.56 14.94
C GLY A 75 -12.26 -7.21 15.38
N ALA A 76 -11.48 -7.19 16.45
CA ALA A 76 -10.85 -5.95 16.93
C ALA A 76 -9.90 -5.34 15.89
N GLY A 77 -9.14 -6.16 15.17
CA GLY A 77 -8.27 -5.70 14.07
C GLY A 77 -9.06 -5.08 12.92
N ILE A 78 -10.19 -5.68 12.53
CA ILE A 78 -11.05 -5.13 11.47
C ILE A 78 -11.70 -3.81 11.92
N GLU A 79 -12.17 -3.71 13.17
CA GLU A 79 -12.72 -2.46 13.72
C GLU A 79 -11.68 -1.33 13.70
N ALA A 80 -10.45 -1.60 14.15
CA ALA A 80 -9.37 -0.63 14.11
C ALA A 80 -9.04 -0.17 12.69
N ALA A 81 -9.04 -1.10 11.72
CA ALA A 81 -8.82 -0.78 10.31
C ALA A 81 -9.94 0.11 9.75
N ILE A 82 -11.21 -0.17 10.06
CA ILE A 82 -12.35 0.66 9.64
C ILE A 82 -12.19 2.10 10.17
N VAL A 83 -11.85 2.27 11.45
CA VAL A 83 -11.63 3.60 12.04
C VAL A 83 -10.51 4.36 11.32
N SER A 84 -9.39 3.69 11.05
CA SER A 84 -8.27 4.29 10.32
C SER A 84 -8.66 4.69 8.88
N LEU A 85 -9.42 3.84 8.18
CA LEU A 85 -9.89 4.15 6.83
C LEU A 85 -10.87 5.32 6.81
N CYS A 86 -11.80 5.39 7.77
CA CYS A 86 -12.72 6.53 7.90
C CYS A 86 -11.98 7.85 8.15
N ALA A 87 -10.94 7.84 8.99
CA ALA A 87 -10.10 9.02 9.20
C ALA A 87 -9.43 9.48 7.90
N ARG A 88 -8.90 8.53 7.10
CA ARG A 88 -8.29 8.83 5.79
C ARG A 88 -9.29 9.39 4.79
N VAL A 89 -10.51 8.85 4.73
CA VAL A 89 -11.59 9.35 3.86
C VAL A 89 -11.87 10.83 4.12
N ALA A 90 -11.85 11.27 5.38
CA ALA A 90 -12.16 12.66 5.75
C ALA A 90 -11.13 13.67 5.22
N GLU A 91 -9.88 13.24 5.00
CA GLU A 91 -8.80 14.08 4.50
C GLU A 91 -8.56 13.91 2.99
N GLU A 92 -9.21 12.94 2.35
CA GLU A 92 -8.94 12.57 0.97
C GLU A 92 -9.71 13.47 -0.02
N GLY A 93 -8.97 14.29 -0.78
CA GLY A 93 -9.54 15.19 -1.79
C GLY A 93 -9.81 14.56 -3.16
N ASP A 94 -9.36 13.34 -3.40
CA ASP A 94 -9.57 12.61 -4.66
C ASP A 94 -10.81 11.71 -4.55
N GLU A 95 -11.81 11.96 -5.39
CA GLU A 95 -13.09 11.24 -5.38
C GLU A 95 -12.93 9.73 -5.61
N ARG A 96 -12.03 9.32 -6.52
CA ARG A 96 -11.82 7.90 -6.82
C ARG A 96 -11.17 7.19 -5.65
N ARG A 97 -10.19 7.82 -4.99
CA ARG A 97 -9.56 7.27 -3.79
C ARG A 97 -10.53 7.20 -2.63
N CYS A 98 -11.36 8.23 -2.45
CA CYS A 98 -12.43 8.25 -1.46
C CYS A 98 -13.39 7.06 -1.65
N LEU A 99 -13.83 6.80 -2.89
CA LEU A 99 -14.67 5.65 -3.21
C LEU A 99 -14.01 4.31 -2.84
N THR A 100 -12.74 4.11 -3.24
CA THR A 100 -12.00 2.89 -2.89
C THR A 100 -11.87 2.68 -1.38
N LEU A 101 -11.60 3.75 -0.62
CA LEU A 101 -11.52 3.67 0.83
C LEU A 101 -12.88 3.32 1.46
N MET A 102 -13.97 3.91 0.94
CA MET A 102 -15.33 3.61 1.40
C MET A 102 -15.77 2.19 1.07
N GLU A 103 -15.34 1.63 -0.07
CA GLU A 103 -15.53 0.22 -0.41
C GLU A 103 -14.80 -0.71 0.57
N ALA A 104 -13.57 -0.35 0.95
CA ALA A 104 -12.82 -1.11 1.95
C ALA A 104 -13.47 -1.05 3.35
N VAL A 105 -14.00 0.12 3.75
CA VAL A 105 -14.78 0.27 5.00
C VAL A 105 -16.01 -0.64 4.98
N ARG A 106 -16.76 -0.64 3.87
CA ARG A 106 -17.93 -1.51 3.70
C ARG A 106 -17.55 -2.99 3.81
N ALA A 107 -16.49 -3.41 3.13
CA ALA A 107 -16.03 -4.80 3.18
C ALA A 107 -15.65 -5.22 4.62
N GLY A 108 -14.98 -4.34 5.38
CA GLY A 108 -14.67 -4.58 6.79
C GLY A 108 -15.93 -4.71 7.65
N ALA A 109 -16.92 -3.85 7.44
CA ALA A 109 -18.19 -3.91 8.18
C ALA A 109 -18.99 -5.19 7.87
N GLU A 110 -18.97 -5.64 6.61
CA GLU A 110 -19.56 -6.92 6.21
C GLU A 110 -18.85 -8.09 6.89
N ALA A 111 -17.51 -8.08 6.94
CA ALA A 111 -16.73 -9.10 7.64
C ALA A 111 -17.03 -9.15 9.15
N LEU A 112 -17.15 -8.00 9.82
CA LEU A 112 -17.55 -7.94 11.23
C LEU A 112 -18.94 -8.51 11.45
N ARG A 113 -19.88 -8.24 10.54
CA ARG A 113 -21.23 -8.80 10.61
C ARG A 113 -21.18 -10.32 10.58
N LEU A 114 -20.38 -10.91 9.68
CA LEU A 114 -20.21 -12.35 9.57
C LEU A 114 -19.59 -12.97 10.83
N LEU A 115 -18.57 -12.33 11.40
CA LEU A 115 -17.91 -12.81 12.63
C LEU A 115 -18.82 -12.77 13.87
N ARG A 116 -19.82 -11.88 13.87
CA ARG A 116 -20.76 -11.71 14.99
C ARG A 116 -22.03 -12.56 14.84
N GLN A 117 -22.19 -13.29 13.74
CA GLN A 117 -23.29 -14.24 13.59
C GLN A 117 -22.95 -15.55 14.34
N PRO A 118 -23.84 -16.05 15.21
CA PRO A 118 -23.61 -17.29 15.98
C PRO A 118 -23.66 -18.55 15.12
#